data_AF-A0A3B9YTQ3-F1
#
_entry.id   AF-A0A3B9YTQ3-F1
#
_cell.length_a   1.000
_cell.length_b   1.000
_cell.length_c   1.000
_cell.angle_alpha   90.00
_cell.angle_beta   90.00
_cell.angle_gamma   90.00
#
_symmetry.space_group_name_H-M   'P 1'
#
loop_
_entity.id
_entity.type
_entity.pdbx_description
1 polymer ?
#
loop_
_entity_poly.entity_id
_entity_poly.type
_entity_poly.pdbx_seq_one_letter_code
_entity_poly.pdbx_strand_id
1 'polypeptide(L)'
;MSGDGNGAVRHLRSALVAPYFVPGQILLDDDLTALLNYSAQSLQTVVRAVFGIGVASGMEVARKEGGGENWVEVSEGVAFDGHGRIIDLNTPQRIDVNFPMSPGTYWLVLISEKEEPFEQRRSMGLTEDEQRLHPTRSRLAFRLAIVSSKPSGPYHIVLGTLKKEAEGSWVCEKADRMTVKTPGSPSVAGA
;
A
#
# COMPACT_ATOMS: atom_id res chain seq x y z
N MET A 1 -10.35 -8.10 54.43
CA MET A 1 -8.93 -8.16 54.02
C MET A 1 -8.92 -8.06 52.50
N SER A 2 -8.71 -6.84 52.01
CA SER A 2 -8.60 -6.50 50.60
C SER A 2 -7.18 -6.78 50.14
N GLY A 3 -7.01 -7.44 48.99
CA GLY A 3 -5.69 -7.78 48.45
C GLY A 3 -5.70 -7.81 46.93
N ASP A 4 -4.97 -6.86 46.37
CA ASP A 4 -4.27 -6.88 45.08
C ASP A 4 -5.08 -6.78 43.78
N GLY A 5 -5.53 -5.55 43.50
CA GLY A 5 -5.62 -5.04 42.14
C GLY A 5 -4.23 -4.89 41.53
N ASN A 6 -3.73 -5.97 40.92
CA ASN A 6 -2.51 -5.94 40.12
C ASN A 6 -2.81 -5.23 38.79
N GLY A 7 -2.79 -3.89 38.82
CA GLY A 7 -2.91 -3.05 37.64
C GLY A 7 -1.71 -3.28 36.74
N ALA A 8 -1.88 -4.14 35.73
CA ALA A 8 -0.90 -4.33 34.67
C ALA A 8 -0.69 -3.00 33.94
N VAL A 9 0.35 -2.27 34.32
CA VAL A 9 0.87 -1.14 33.55
C VAL A 9 1.40 -1.71 32.24
N ARG A 10 0.54 -1.78 31.22
CA ARG A 10 0.99 -2.01 29.85
C ARG A 10 1.79 -0.78 29.45
N HIS A 11 3.12 -0.88 29.53
CA HIS A 11 4.00 0.06 28.85
C HIS A 11 3.64 0.01 27.36
N LEU A 12 2.86 0.98 26.91
CA LEU A 12 2.67 1.29 25.50
C LEU A 12 4.02 1.81 25.00
N ARG A 13 4.95 0.91 24.70
CA ARG A 13 6.16 1.26 23.98
C ARG A 13 5.70 1.71 22.59
N SER A 14 5.74 3.01 22.31
CA SER A 14 5.73 3.44 20.91
C SER A 14 6.95 2.81 20.26
N ALA A 15 6.72 1.94 19.27
CA ALA A 15 7.73 1.04 18.70
C ALA A 15 8.77 1.74 17.81
N LEU A 16 8.71 3.07 17.71
CA LEU A 16 9.59 3.87 16.87
C LEU A 16 10.84 4.28 17.68
N VAL A 17 11.99 3.66 17.40
CA VAL A 17 13.26 3.95 18.06
C VAL A 17 14.08 4.89 17.20
N ALA A 18 14.30 6.13 17.67
CA ALA A 18 15.16 7.09 16.99
C ALA A 18 16.63 6.71 17.22
N PRO A 19 17.47 6.69 16.16
CA PRO A 19 18.91 6.53 16.35
C PRO A 19 19.49 7.77 17.05
N TYR A 20 20.54 7.56 17.83
CA TYR A 20 21.25 8.60 18.57
C TYR A 20 22.71 8.67 18.10
N PHE A 21 23.18 9.88 17.80
CA PHE A 21 24.52 10.13 17.26
C PHE A 21 25.32 11.02 18.20
N VAL A 22 26.60 10.67 18.42
CA VAL A 22 27.51 11.42 19.30
C VAL A 22 28.61 12.08 18.45
N PRO A 23 29.07 13.31 18.79
CA PRO A 23 30.21 13.93 18.12
C PRO A 23 31.45 13.03 18.14
N GLY A 24 32.08 12.85 16.98
CA GLY A 24 33.25 11.98 16.82
C GLY A 24 32.93 10.49 16.62
N GLN A 25 31.65 10.10 16.64
CA GLN A 25 31.23 8.74 16.28
C GLN A 25 31.48 8.46 14.80
N ILE A 26 32.04 7.30 14.50
CA ILE A 26 32.15 6.78 13.13
C ILE A 26 30.79 6.18 12.76
N LEU A 27 30.20 6.64 11.66
CA LEU A 27 28.92 6.14 11.17
C LEU A 27 29.10 4.78 10.49
N LEU A 28 28.35 3.79 10.96
CA LEU A 28 28.27 2.47 10.36
C LEU A 28 27.06 2.38 9.40
N ASP A 29 27.06 1.36 8.54
CA ASP A 29 25.93 1.08 7.65
C ASP A 29 24.63 0.82 8.42
N ASP A 30 24.73 0.15 9.57
CA ASP A 30 23.61 -0.11 10.48
C ASP A 30 23.01 1.19 11.02
N ASP A 31 23.82 2.20 11.31
CA ASP A 31 23.35 3.48 11.84
C ASP A 31 22.55 4.26 10.77
N LEU A 32 23.04 4.22 9.52
CA LEU A 32 22.35 4.83 8.38
C LEU A 32 21.03 4.10 8.09
N THR A 33 21.07 2.78 8.11
CA THR A 33 19.88 1.93 7.92
C THR A 33 18.85 2.18 9.02
N ALA A 34 19.29 2.32 10.27
CA ALA A 34 18.41 2.66 11.39
C ALA A 34 17.74 4.03 11.20
N LEU A 35 18.48 5.04 10.74
CA LEU A 35 17.92 6.37 10.44
C LEU A 35 16.89 6.33 9.31
N LEU A 36 17.18 5.61 8.22
CA LEU A 36 16.24 5.42 7.12
C LEU A 36 14.97 4.69 7.58
N ASN A 37 15.11 3.60 8.32
CA ASN A 37 13.98 2.86 8.88
C ASN A 37 13.13 3.72 9.83
N TYR A 38 13.76 4.49 10.71
CA TYR A 38 13.07 5.41 11.61
C TYR A 38 12.25 6.44 10.84
N SER A 39 12.84 7.09 9.83
CA SER A 39 12.14 8.10 9.02
C SER A 39 10.98 7.49 8.23
N ALA A 40 11.16 6.32 7.62
CA ALA A 40 10.12 5.61 6.89
C ALA A 40 8.95 5.22 7.80
N GLN A 41 9.23 4.63 8.97
CA GLN A 41 8.19 4.23 9.92
C GLN A 41 7.49 5.43 10.57
N SER A 42 8.20 6.54 10.78
CA SER A 42 7.62 7.80 11.25
C SER A 42 6.60 8.34 10.24
N LEU A 43 7.00 8.42 8.97
CA LEU A 43 6.12 8.85 7.88
C LEU A 43 4.91 7.92 7.74
N GLN A 44 5.12 6.61 7.72
CA GLN A 44 4.04 5.61 7.66
C GLN A 44 3.05 5.77 8.82
N THR A 45 3.54 6.10 10.01
CA THR A 45 2.68 6.36 11.17
C THR A 45 1.82 7.61 10.98
N VAL A 46 2.42 8.70 10.50
CA VAL A 46 1.68 9.94 10.17
C VAL A 46 0.66 9.68 9.07
N VAL A 47 1.05 9.04 7.97
CA VAL A 47 0.16 8.73 6.84
C VAL A 47 -1.02 7.87 7.28
N ARG A 48 -0.76 6.82 8.07
CA ARG A 48 -1.82 5.94 8.59
C ARG A 48 -2.76 6.69 9.54
N ALA A 49 -2.25 7.63 10.32
CA ALA A 49 -3.07 8.44 11.24
C ALA A 49 -3.94 9.46 10.51
N VAL A 50 -3.42 10.08 9.44
CA VAL A 50 -4.10 11.17 8.71
C VAL A 50 -5.01 10.63 7.60
N PHE A 51 -4.51 9.74 6.76
CA PHE A 51 -5.20 9.26 5.57
C PHE A 51 -5.86 7.90 5.79
N GLY A 52 -5.23 7.00 6.54
CA GLY A 52 -5.70 5.62 6.71
C GLY A 52 -5.31 4.74 5.52
N ILE A 53 -6.24 3.89 5.08
CA ILE A 53 -6.05 2.93 3.97
C ILE A 53 -7.01 3.27 2.83
N GLY A 54 -6.52 3.31 1.58
CA GLY A 54 -7.35 3.57 0.41
C GLY A 54 -6.66 4.37 -0.69
N VAL A 55 -7.45 4.88 -1.65
CA VAL A 55 -6.99 5.75 -2.74
C VAL A 55 -6.96 7.21 -2.29
N ALA A 56 -5.81 7.86 -2.41
CA ALA A 56 -5.63 9.27 -2.08
C ALA A 56 -5.91 10.20 -3.27
N SER A 57 -5.41 9.84 -4.46
CA SER A 57 -5.61 10.60 -5.70
C SER A 57 -5.55 9.67 -6.92
N GLY A 58 -6.26 10.01 -7.99
CA GLY A 58 -6.26 9.22 -9.23
C GLY A 58 -6.88 7.83 -9.07
N MET A 59 -6.21 6.82 -9.63
CA MET A 59 -6.59 5.39 -9.65
C MET A 59 -8.03 5.14 -10.08
N GLU A 60 -8.42 5.76 -11.18
CA GLU A 60 -9.76 5.62 -11.72
C GLU A 60 -9.89 4.29 -12.46
N VAL A 61 -10.94 3.55 -12.12
CA VAL A 61 -11.22 2.24 -12.69
C VAL A 61 -12.18 2.42 -13.86
N ALA A 62 -11.75 2.04 -15.06
CA ALA A 62 -12.57 2.08 -16.26
C ALA A 62 -12.58 0.72 -16.96
N ARG A 63 -13.75 0.26 -17.36
CA ARG A 63 -13.89 -0.86 -18.31
C ARG A 63 -13.56 -0.36 -19.70
N LYS A 64 -12.78 -1.13 -20.45
CA LYS A 64 -12.50 -0.88 -21.87
C LYS A 64 -12.72 -2.16 -22.67
N GLU A 65 -13.11 -1.96 -23.92
CA GLU A 65 -13.39 -3.03 -24.87
C GLU A 65 -12.75 -2.66 -26.21
N GLY A 66 -12.16 -3.63 -26.88
CA GLY A 66 -11.54 -3.43 -28.19
C GLY A 66 -11.02 -4.73 -28.77
N GLY A 67 -11.25 -4.97 -30.07
CA GLY A 67 -10.69 -6.13 -30.77
C GLY A 67 -11.19 -7.49 -30.27
N GLY A 68 -12.36 -7.55 -29.64
CA GLY A 68 -12.87 -8.77 -29.00
C GLY A 68 -12.32 -9.03 -27.60
N GLU A 69 -11.51 -8.12 -27.07
CA GLU A 69 -10.95 -8.19 -25.72
C GLU A 69 -11.64 -7.21 -24.78
N ASN A 70 -11.85 -7.65 -23.54
CA ASN A 70 -12.36 -6.83 -22.45
C ASN A 70 -11.32 -6.76 -21.34
N TRP A 71 -10.98 -5.55 -20.91
CA TRP A 71 -10.07 -5.33 -19.79
C TRP A 71 -10.58 -4.24 -18.87
N VAL A 72 -10.10 -4.29 -17.63
CA VAL A 72 -10.25 -3.22 -16.67
C VAL A 72 -8.93 -2.46 -16.63
N GLU A 73 -9.00 -1.14 -16.84
CA GLU A 73 -7.86 -0.24 -16.73
C GLU A 73 -7.97 0.57 -15.45
N VAL A 74 -6.87 0.63 -14.71
CA VAL A 74 -6.70 1.50 -13.55
C VAL A 74 -5.75 2.62 -13.95
N SER A 75 -6.22 3.86 -13.92
CA SER A 75 -5.41 5.03 -14.25
C SER A 75 -4.28 5.24 -13.25
N GLU A 76 -3.32 6.09 -13.59
CA GLU A 76 -2.31 6.57 -12.66
C GLU A 76 -2.92 7.21 -11.39
N GLY A 77 -2.17 7.16 -10.29
CA GLY A 77 -2.59 7.73 -9.02
C GLY A 77 -1.80 7.22 -7.81
N VAL A 78 -2.22 7.68 -6.63
CA VAL A 78 -1.56 7.39 -5.35
C VAL A 78 -2.55 6.79 -4.37
N ALA A 79 -2.14 5.74 -3.68
CA ALA A 79 -2.88 5.08 -2.61
C ALA A 79 -1.98 4.80 -1.40
N PHE A 80 -2.63 4.51 -0.26
CA PHE A 80 -1.96 4.12 0.98
C PHE A 80 -2.49 2.76 1.45
N ASP A 81 -1.58 1.86 1.81
CA ASP A 81 -1.94 0.59 2.42
C ASP A 81 -2.23 0.75 3.93
N GLY A 82 -2.67 -0.33 4.58
CA GLY A 82 -2.97 -0.35 6.02
C GLY A 82 -1.75 -0.16 6.92
N HIS A 83 -0.53 -0.24 6.38
CA HIS A 83 0.71 0.09 7.09
C HIS A 83 1.10 1.55 6.91
N GLY A 84 0.46 2.30 6.01
CA GLY A 84 0.82 3.67 5.65
C GLY A 84 1.92 3.75 4.60
N ARG A 85 2.18 2.64 3.87
CA ARG A 85 3.09 2.64 2.72
C ARG A 85 2.40 3.28 1.52
N ILE A 86 3.17 4.08 0.80
CA ILE A 86 2.70 4.80 -0.38
C ILE A 86 2.79 3.86 -1.57
N ILE A 87 1.67 3.69 -2.28
CA ILE A 87 1.62 3.00 -3.57
C ILE A 87 1.41 4.07 -4.63
N ASP A 88 2.45 4.28 -5.43
CA ASP A 88 2.46 5.24 -6.52
C ASP A 88 2.38 4.51 -7.85
N LEU A 89 1.26 4.69 -8.53
CA LEU A 89 1.01 4.13 -9.84
C LEU A 89 1.27 5.17 -10.91
N ASN A 90 2.47 5.14 -11.47
CA ASN A 90 2.94 6.10 -12.47
C ASN A 90 2.48 5.79 -13.91
N THR A 91 1.93 4.60 -14.15
CA THR A 91 1.44 4.20 -15.47
C THR A 91 0.13 3.43 -15.34
N PRO A 92 -0.84 3.63 -16.25
CA PRO A 92 -2.08 2.88 -16.22
C PRO A 92 -1.82 1.37 -16.25
N GLN A 93 -2.51 0.62 -15.39
CA GLN A 93 -2.43 -0.84 -15.34
C GLN A 93 -3.66 -1.46 -15.95
N ARG A 94 -3.47 -2.58 -16.66
CA ARG A 94 -4.55 -3.32 -17.30
C ARG A 94 -4.64 -4.71 -16.72
N ILE A 95 -5.87 -5.17 -16.49
CA ILE A 95 -6.16 -6.55 -16.13
C ILE A 95 -7.26 -7.08 -17.06
N ASP A 96 -6.94 -8.15 -17.77
CA ASP A 96 -7.87 -8.79 -18.70
C ASP A 96 -8.97 -9.48 -17.93
N VAL A 97 -10.24 -9.30 -18.33
CA VAL A 97 -11.41 -9.92 -17.68
C VAL A 97 -12.01 -11.06 -18.52
N ASN A 98 -11.28 -11.51 -19.55
CA ASN A 98 -11.67 -12.57 -20.48
C ASN A 98 -11.57 -14.00 -19.90
N PHE A 99 -11.64 -14.15 -18.59
CA PHE A 99 -11.56 -15.45 -17.94
C PHE A 99 -12.97 -15.98 -17.55
N PRO A 100 -13.18 -17.31 -17.57
CA PRO A 100 -14.49 -17.92 -17.31
C PRO A 100 -14.89 -17.78 -15.85
N MET A 101 -15.43 -16.62 -15.50
CA MET A 101 -16.01 -16.30 -14.19
C MET A 101 -17.52 -16.60 -14.15
N SER A 102 -18.02 -17.12 -13.03
CA SER A 102 -19.45 -17.21 -12.80
C SER A 102 -20.09 -15.82 -12.65
N PRO A 103 -21.37 -15.63 -12.98
CA PRO A 103 -22.09 -14.41 -12.63
C PRO A 103 -21.96 -14.13 -11.13
N GLY A 104 -21.75 -12.86 -10.76
CA GLY A 104 -21.50 -12.50 -9.36
C GLY A 104 -20.74 -11.19 -9.18
N THR A 105 -20.44 -10.86 -7.91
CA THR A 105 -19.67 -9.67 -7.53
C THR A 105 -18.24 -10.06 -7.23
N TYR A 106 -17.30 -9.34 -7.84
CA TYR A 106 -15.87 -9.46 -7.66
C TYR A 106 -15.31 -8.14 -7.14
N TRP A 107 -14.15 -8.21 -6.51
CA TRP A 107 -13.46 -7.05 -5.95
C TRP A 107 -12.20 -6.81 -6.75
N LEU A 108 -12.00 -5.56 -7.19
CA LEU A 108 -10.75 -5.13 -7.79
C LEU A 108 -9.86 -4.58 -6.68
N VAL A 109 -8.68 -5.17 -6.54
CA VAL A 109 -7.80 -4.94 -5.39
C VAL A 109 -6.38 -4.66 -5.87
N LEU A 110 -5.78 -3.63 -5.30
CA LEU A 110 -4.35 -3.39 -5.36
C LEU A 110 -3.69 -4.05 -4.15
N ILE A 111 -2.79 -4.97 -4.39
CA ILE A 111 -2.09 -5.74 -3.36
C ILE A 111 -0.67 -5.22 -3.25
N SER A 112 -0.31 -4.67 -2.09
CA SER A 112 1.08 -4.32 -1.82
C SER A 112 1.88 -5.57 -1.54
N GLU A 113 2.93 -5.79 -2.31
CA GLU A 113 3.82 -6.93 -2.17
C GLU A 113 5.08 -6.55 -1.38
N LYS A 114 5.96 -7.55 -1.22
CA LYS A 114 7.26 -7.30 -0.61
C LYS A 114 8.12 -6.48 -1.56
N GLU A 115 9.06 -5.76 -0.95
CA GLU A 115 10.09 -5.04 -1.68
C GLU A 115 10.87 -5.99 -2.59
N GLU A 116 10.86 -5.69 -3.88
CA GLU A 116 11.68 -6.41 -4.85
C GLU A 116 13.01 -5.67 -5.06
N PRO A 117 14.12 -6.41 -5.16
CA PRO A 117 15.41 -5.83 -5.50
C PRO A 117 15.33 -5.17 -6.88
N PHE A 118 15.62 -3.88 -6.94
CA PHE A 118 15.65 -3.12 -8.18
C PHE A 118 17.03 -3.23 -8.83
N GLU A 119 17.08 -3.17 -10.17
CA GLU A 119 18.28 -3.36 -10.99
C GLU A 119 19.51 -2.66 -10.41
N GLN A 120 20.60 -3.42 -10.36
CA GLN A 120 21.89 -2.93 -9.90
C GLN A 120 22.44 -1.88 -10.88
N ARG A 121 23.08 -0.84 -10.34
CA ARG A 121 24.04 -0.08 -11.14
C ARG A 121 25.17 -1.03 -11.52
N ARG A 122 25.42 -1.23 -12.80
CA ARG A 122 26.66 -1.87 -13.27
C ARG A 122 27.83 -1.01 -12.79
N SER A 123 28.54 -1.45 -11.76
CA SER A 123 29.82 -0.86 -11.39
C SER A 123 30.85 -1.27 -12.43
N MET A 124 31.50 -0.29 -13.08
CA MET A 124 32.67 -0.61 -13.89
C MET A 124 33.78 -1.15 -12.98
N GLY A 125 34.25 -2.37 -13.26
CA GLY A 125 35.46 -2.92 -12.64
C GLY A 125 35.27 -4.04 -11.61
N LEU A 126 34.05 -4.55 -11.39
CA LEU A 126 33.85 -5.75 -10.57
C LEU A 126 33.83 -7.02 -11.43
N THR A 127 34.53 -8.05 -10.95
CA THR A 127 34.54 -9.40 -11.56
C THR A 127 33.15 -10.05 -11.47
N GLU A 128 32.86 -11.04 -12.32
CA GLU A 128 31.55 -11.73 -12.32
C GLU A 128 31.22 -12.39 -10.96
N ASP A 129 32.23 -12.81 -10.19
CA ASP A 129 32.04 -13.36 -8.84
C ASP A 129 31.78 -12.28 -7.78
N GLU A 130 32.32 -11.07 -7.96
CA GLU A 130 32.00 -9.90 -7.13
C GLU A 130 30.64 -9.29 -7.47
N GLN A 131 30.04 -9.65 -8.61
CA GLN A 131 28.71 -9.21 -9.05
C GLN A 131 27.54 -9.96 -8.38
N ARG A 132 27.80 -10.85 -7.40
CA ARG A 132 26.76 -11.41 -6.50
C ARG A 132 26.20 -10.35 -5.52
N LEU A 133 26.14 -9.10 -5.96
CA LEU A 133 25.95 -7.89 -5.19
C LEU A 133 24.57 -7.84 -4.56
N HIS A 134 24.57 -7.44 -3.29
CA HIS A 134 23.36 -7.07 -2.59
C HIS A 134 22.61 -5.98 -3.36
N PRO A 135 21.29 -6.09 -3.50
CA PRO A 135 20.49 -5.04 -4.12
C PRO A 135 20.70 -3.73 -3.36
N THR A 136 21.13 -2.68 -4.05
CA THR A 136 21.36 -1.36 -3.45
C THR A 136 20.09 -0.52 -3.38
N ARG A 137 19.00 -0.99 -4.01
CA ARG A 137 17.69 -0.35 -4.04
C ARG A 137 16.62 -1.42 -4.03
N SER A 138 15.58 -1.18 -3.25
CA SER A 138 14.32 -1.91 -3.37
C SER A 138 13.24 -0.98 -3.93
N ARG A 139 12.25 -1.57 -4.60
CA ARG A 139 11.00 -0.89 -4.90
C ARG A 139 9.86 -1.68 -4.28
N LEU A 140 8.87 -0.97 -3.74
CA LEU A 140 7.61 -1.58 -3.37
C LEU A 140 6.96 -2.12 -4.64
N ALA A 141 6.87 -3.44 -4.75
CA ALA A 141 6.07 -4.08 -5.77
C ALA A 141 4.60 -4.03 -5.34
N PHE A 142 3.72 -3.93 -6.33
CA PHE A 142 2.29 -4.09 -6.14
C PHE A 142 1.75 -4.84 -7.34
N ARG A 143 0.63 -5.53 -7.13
CA ARG A 143 -0.11 -6.17 -8.22
C ARG A 143 -1.58 -5.84 -8.15
N LEU A 144 -2.18 -5.74 -9.32
CA LEU A 144 -3.62 -5.64 -9.48
C LEU A 144 -4.20 -7.05 -9.51
N ALA A 145 -5.28 -7.28 -8.77
CA ALA A 145 -5.95 -8.57 -8.71
C ALA A 145 -7.47 -8.43 -8.66
N ILE A 146 -8.16 -9.42 -9.23
CA ILE A 146 -9.61 -9.58 -9.09
C ILE A 146 -9.86 -10.76 -8.17
N VAL A 147 -10.62 -10.54 -7.10
CA VAL A 147 -10.92 -11.58 -6.10
C VAL A 147 -12.42 -11.74 -5.90
N SER A 148 -12.87 -12.98 -5.69
CA SER A 148 -14.30 -13.32 -5.54
C SER A 148 -14.86 -13.03 -4.15
N SER A 149 -14.00 -12.84 -3.15
CA SER A 149 -14.39 -12.52 -1.76
C SER A 149 -13.84 -11.17 -1.36
N LYS A 150 -14.54 -10.48 -0.44
CA LYS A 150 -14.11 -9.18 0.05
C LYS A 150 -12.72 -9.33 0.69
N PRO A 151 -11.68 -8.66 0.17
CA PRO A 151 -10.36 -8.79 0.75
C PRO A 151 -10.37 -8.19 2.16
N SER A 152 -9.65 -8.86 3.06
CA SER A 152 -9.37 -8.35 4.40
C SER A 152 -7.87 -8.42 4.63
N GLY A 153 -7.31 -7.39 5.26
CA GLY A 153 -5.88 -7.33 5.55
C GLY A 153 -5.27 -5.96 5.22
N PRO A 154 -4.13 -5.64 5.85
CA PRO A 154 -3.50 -4.33 5.72
C PRO A 154 -2.80 -4.13 4.37
N TYR A 155 -2.64 -5.17 3.56
CA TYR A 155 -1.97 -5.12 2.25
C TYR A 155 -2.93 -4.94 1.08
N HIS A 156 -4.25 -4.95 1.35
CA HIS A 156 -5.29 -4.95 0.33
C HIS A 156 -5.96 -3.58 0.26
N ILE A 157 -5.83 -2.92 -0.89
CA ILE A 157 -6.53 -1.67 -1.17
C ILE A 157 -7.65 -1.96 -2.17
N VAL A 158 -8.90 -1.80 -1.73
CA VAL A 158 -10.06 -1.99 -2.60
C VAL A 158 -10.22 -0.79 -3.51
N LEU A 159 -10.15 -1.02 -4.82
CA LEU A 159 -10.33 0.02 -5.84
C LEU A 159 -11.78 0.13 -6.31
N GLY A 160 -12.53 -0.98 -6.23
CA GLY A 160 -13.93 -1.03 -6.62
C GLY A 160 -14.48 -2.46 -6.64
N THR A 161 -15.72 -2.58 -7.11
CA THR A 161 -16.36 -3.87 -7.38
C THR A 161 -16.68 -4.01 -8.85
N LEU A 162 -16.59 -5.25 -9.32
CA LEU A 162 -16.93 -5.67 -10.68
C LEU A 162 -18.11 -6.63 -10.57
N LYS A 163 -19.26 -6.28 -11.15
CA LYS A 163 -20.43 -7.17 -11.21
C LYS A 163 -20.49 -7.81 -12.59
N LYS A 164 -20.49 -9.13 -12.64
CA LYS A 164 -20.72 -9.92 -13.86
C LYS A 164 -22.18 -10.33 -13.93
N GLU A 165 -22.87 -9.88 -14.97
CA GLU A 165 -24.25 -10.27 -15.27
C GLU A 165 -24.30 -11.63 -15.99
N ALA A 166 -25.46 -12.28 -15.99
CA ALA A 166 -25.66 -13.58 -16.62
C ALA A 166 -25.37 -13.57 -18.13
N GLU A 167 -25.56 -12.43 -18.80
CA GLU A 167 -25.31 -12.23 -20.22
C GLU A 167 -23.82 -11.96 -20.54
N GLY A 168 -22.94 -12.00 -19.53
CA GLY A 168 -21.51 -11.75 -19.69
C GLY A 168 -21.09 -10.28 -19.67
N SER A 169 -22.04 -9.36 -19.47
CA SER A 169 -21.73 -7.94 -19.26
C SER A 169 -21.11 -7.70 -17.88
N TRP A 170 -20.20 -6.72 -17.82
CA TRP A 170 -19.50 -6.26 -16.62
C TRP A 170 -19.89 -4.83 -16.25
N VAL A 171 -20.32 -4.63 -15.01
CA VAL A 171 -20.56 -3.30 -14.43
C VAL A 171 -19.46 -3.01 -13.41
N CYS A 172 -18.77 -1.89 -13.59
CA CYS A 172 -17.75 -1.41 -12.63
C CYS A 172 -18.38 -0.39 -11.69
N GLU A 173 -18.29 -0.65 -10.39
CA GLU A 173 -18.72 0.27 -9.34
C GLU A 173 -17.49 0.72 -8.56
N LYS A 174 -17.25 2.04 -8.53
CA LYS A 174 -16.07 2.64 -7.92
C LYS A 174 -16.14 2.49 -6.40
N ALA A 175 -15.01 2.18 -5.75
CA ALA A 175 -14.93 2.28 -4.30
C ALA A 175 -14.98 3.75 -3.86
N ASP A 176 -15.58 4.03 -2.71
CA ASP A 176 -15.56 5.36 -2.11
C ASP A 176 -14.11 5.84 -1.96
N ARG A 177 -13.83 7.06 -2.46
CA ARG A 177 -12.55 7.72 -2.24
C ARG A 177 -12.35 7.90 -0.73
N MET A 178 -11.09 7.86 -0.27
CA MET A 178 -10.80 8.23 1.11
C MET A 178 -11.31 9.65 1.36
N THR A 179 -12.34 9.77 2.19
CA THR A 179 -12.69 11.05 2.79
C THR A 179 -11.59 11.37 3.78
N VAL A 180 -10.74 12.34 3.43
CA VAL A 180 -9.77 12.92 4.37
C VAL A 180 -10.55 13.31 5.61
N LYS A 181 -10.23 12.67 6.75
CA LYS A 181 -10.80 13.09 8.04
C LYS A 181 -10.22 14.46 8.33
N THR A 182 -10.93 15.53 7.99
CA THR A 182 -10.53 16.89 8.37
C THR A 182 -10.53 16.94 9.90
N PRO A 183 -9.35 17.09 10.56
CA PRO A 183 -9.33 17.20 12.01
C PRO A 183 -9.90 18.57 12.38
N GLY A 184 -11.14 18.60 12.86
CA GLY A 184 -11.74 19.80 13.45
C GLY A 184 -12.75 20.56 12.59
N SER A 185 -13.66 19.88 11.89
CA SER A 185 -14.97 20.50 11.66
C SER A 185 -15.76 20.40 12.97
N PRO A 186 -15.98 21.50 13.73
CA PRO A 186 -16.91 21.44 14.85
C PRO A 186 -18.27 21.03 14.30
N SER A 187 -18.81 19.94 14.84
CA SER A 187 -20.22 19.59 14.66
C SER A 187 -21.02 20.80 15.14
N VAL A 188 -21.57 21.57 14.18
CA VAL A 188 -22.61 22.53 14.48
C VAL A 188 -23.84 21.69 14.80
N ALA A 189 -23.96 21.32 16.08
CA ALA A 189 -25.21 20.82 16.62
C ALA A 189 -26.20 21.99 16.52
N GLY A 190 -27.16 21.85 15.59
CA GLY A 190 -28.27 22.79 15.46
C GLY A 190 -29.03 22.86 16.78
N ALA A 191 -29.19 24.10 17.27
CA ALA A 191 -30.18 24.48 18.26
C ALA A 191 -31.47 24.90 17.55
#